data_AF-A0A3D0ZF80-F1
#
_entry.id   AF-A0A3D0ZF80-F1
#
_cell.length_a   1.000
_cell.length_b   1.000
_cell.length_c   1.000
_cell.angle_alpha   90.00
_cell.angle_beta   90.00
_cell.angle_gamma   90.00
#
_symmetry.space_group_name_H-M   'P 1'
#
loop_
_entity.id
_entity.type
_entity.pdbx_description
1 polymer ?
#
loop_
_entity_poly.entity_id
_entity_poly.type
_entity_poly.pdbx_seq_one_letter_code
_entity_poly.pdbx_strand_id
1 'polypeptide(L)'
;MPANPASAPPVAATDPTATTADQSQFSFTVGTRLADSRAPSGAQLAANRGEFLGRTGTITTPHGEIRTPAFIAVGTKATVKSVLPESMAELGAQALLANAYHLYLQPGADVLDEAGGLGAFMNWSGPTFTDSGGFQVMSLGSGFKKVIDMKSVDTSGPDDAVAPGKERLAHIDDDGVWFKSHLNGDRHRFSPEISMQVQHRIGADIMFAFDELTTLQNSRGY
;
A
#
# COMPACT_ATOMS: atom_id res chain seq x y z
N MET A 1 -16.59 -29.18 39.02
CA MET A 1 -17.26 -27.90 38.78
C MET A 1 -17.16 -27.60 37.29
N PRO A 2 -18.27 -27.39 36.57
CA PRO A 2 -18.21 -27.02 35.15
C PRO A 2 -17.88 -25.52 35.01
N ALA A 3 -17.03 -25.20 34.03
CA ALA A 3 -16.59 -23.84 33.73
C ALA A 3 -17.72 -22.98 33.15
N ASN A 4 -17.78 -21.74 33.60
CA ASN A 4 -18.72 -20.71 33.17
C ASN A 4 -18.36 -20.22 31.74
N PRO A 5 -19.29 -20.12 30.77
CA PRO A 5 -18.98 -19.54 29.47
C PRO A 5 -18.73 -18.04 29.60
N ALA A 6 -17.58 -17.58 29.11
CA ALA A 6 -17.20 -16.17 29.11
C ALA A 6 -18.20 -15.34 28.29
N SER A 7 -18.75 -14.29 28.90
CA SER A 7 -19.61 -13.30 28.27
C SER A 7 -18.86 -12.53 27.17
N ALA A 8 -19.48 -12.39 26.00
CA ALA A 8 -18.97 -11.54 24.92
C ALA A 8 -18.79 -10.09 25.41
N PRO A 9 -17.76 -9.36 24.91
CA PRO A 9 -17.55 -7.97 25.29
C PRO A 9 -18.69 -7.09 24.74
N PRO A 10 -19.02 -5.97 25.41
CA PRO A 10 -20.09 -5.08 24.97
C PRO A 10 -19.69 -4.39 23.66
N VAL A 11 -20.65 -4.31 22.74
CA VAL A 11 -20.53 -3.54 21.49
C VAL A 11 -20.36 -2.07 21.86
N ALA A 12 -19.22 -1.49 21.49
CA ALA A 12 -18.93 -0.07 21.72
C ALA A 12 -19.98 0.81 21.01
N ALA A 13 -20.51 1.79 21.72
CA ALA A 13 -21.45 2.76 21.17
C ALA A 13 -20.72 3.70 20.19
N THR A 14 -21.22 3.77 18.96
CA THR A 14 -20.71 4.67 17.91
C THR A 14 -21.03 6.14 18.25
N ASP A 15 -20.00 6.99 18.22
CA ASP A 15 -20.11 8.44 18.43
C ASP A 15 -20.88 9.10 17.26
N PRO A 16 -22.01 9.79 17.50
CA PRO A 16 -22.84 10.39 16.46
C PRO A 16 -22.24 11.64 15.79
N THR A 17 -21.05 12.09 16.20
CA THR A 17 -20.36 13.26 15.62
C THR A 17 -19.28 12.92 14.59
N ALA A 18 -18.94 11.64 14.42
CA ALA A 18 -17.98 11.21 13.42
C ALA A 18 -18.63 11.24 12.02
N THR A 19 -18.26 12.23 11.21
CA THR A 19 -18.62 12.29 9.78
C THR A 19 -18.15 11.00 9.13
N THR A 20 -19.07 10.09 8.84
CA THR A 20 -18.73 8.83 8.18
C THR A 20 -18.29 9.15 6.76
N ALA A 21 -17.04 8.85 6.41
CA ALA A 21 -16.54 9.03 5.06
C ALA A 21 -17.42 8.26 4.06
N ASP A 22 -18.02 8.95 3.10
CA ASP A 22 -18.92 8.35 2.11
C ASP A 22 -18.13 8.07 0.82
N GLN A 23 -18.24 6.84 0.30
CA GLN A 23 -17.64 6.44 -0.97
C GLN A 23 -18.08 7.33 -2.14
N SER A 24 -19.26 7.97 -2.06
CA SER A 24 -19.72 8.91 -3.08
C SER A 24 -18.86 10.18 -3.18
N GLN A 25 -17.98 10.43 -2.21
CA GLN A 25 -17.06 11.56 -2.19
C GLN A 25 -15.80 11.29 -3.02
N PHE A 26 -15.57 10.04 -3.46
CA PHE A 26 -14.46 9.73 -4.35
C PHE A 26 -14.79 10.08 -5.81
N SER A 27 -13.99 10.96 -6.42
CA SER A 27 -14.14 11.27 -7.84
C SER A 27 -12.79 11.62 -8.48
N PHE A 28 -12.72 11.50 -9.81
CA PHE A 28 -11.58 12.00 -10.59
C PHE A 28 -12.07 12.86 -11.74
N THR A 29 -11.67 14.13 -11.73
CA THR A 29 -11.95 15.08 -12.81
C THR A 29 -10.67 15.36 -13.58
N VAL A 30 -10.72 15.17 -14.90
CA VAL A 30 -9.63 15.56 -15.79
C VAL A 30 -9.71 17.06 -16.01
N GLY A 31 -8.61 17.77 -15.76
CA GLY A 31 -8.46 19.19 -16.09
C GLY A 31 -7.99 19.33 -17.53
N THR A 32 -6.71 19.66 -17.71
CA THR A 32 -6.12 19.88 -19.03
C THR A 32 -5.48 18.60 -19.57
N ARG A 33 -5.75 18.28 -20.83
CA ARG A 33 -4.92 17.33 -21.60
C ARG A 33 -3.88 18.11 -22.37
N LEU A 34 -2.66 17.59 -22.38
CA LEU A 34 -1.54 18.24 -23.04
C LEU A 34 -1.76 18.39 -24.56
N ALA A 35 -2.47 17.43 -25.16
CA ALA A 35 -2.88 17.51 -26.57
C ALA A 35 -3.86 18.66 -26.87
N ASP A 36 -4.67 19.07 -25.89
CA ASP A 36 -5.71 20.10 -26.06
C ASP A 36 -5.14 21.52 -25.86
N SER A 37 -4.03 21.65 -25.13
CA SER A 37 -3.43 22.96 -24.81
C SER A 37 -2.38 23.42 -25.82
N ARG A 38 -1.74 22.49 -26.54
CA ARG A 38 -0.72 22.80 -27.54
C ARG A 38 -0.48 21.62 -28.48
N ALA A 39 -0.39 21.90 -29.79
CA ALA A 39 0.13 20.93 -30.75
C ALA A 39 1.63 20.64 -30.46
N PRO A 40 2.02 19.36 -30.30
CA PRO A 40 3.41 19.00 -30.06
C PRO A 40 4.27 19.33 -31.29
N SER A 41 5.50 19.80 -31.09
CA SER A 41 6.43 20.00 -32.20
C SER A 41 6.90 18.66 -32.78
N GLY A 42 7.37 18.65 -34.03
CA GLY A 42 7.93 17.45 -34.65
C GLY A 42 9.09 16.83 -33.86
N ALA A 43 9.91 17.66 -33.19
CA ALA A 43 10.98 17.20 -32.31
C ALA A 43 10.46 16.54 -31.02
N GLN A 44 9.37 17.04 -30.44
CA GLN A 44 8.74 16.47 -29.24
C GLN A 44 8.06 15.13 -29.56
N LEU A 45 7.40 15.04 -30.71
CA LEU A 45 6.84 13.77 -31.20
C LEU A 45 7.95 12.74 -31.42
N ALA A 46 9.06 13.12 -32.05
CA ALA A 46 10.20 12.22 -32.25
C ALA A 46 10.80 11.73 -30.93
N ALA A 47 10.97 12.63 -29.94
CA ALA A 47 11.53 12.30 -28.63
C ALA A 47 10.63 11.33 -27.82
N ASN A 48 9.31 11.46 -27.95
CA ASN A 48 8.35 10.64 -27.19
C ASN A 48 7.77 9.47 -28.02
N ARG A 49 8.43 9.04 -29.10
CA ARG A 49 7.94 7.97 -29.99
C ARG A 49 6.50 8.21 -30.50
N GLY A 50 6.11 9.47 -30.66
CA GLY A 50 4.80 9.90 -31.14
C GLY A 50 3.74 10.13 -30.06
N GLU A 51 4.07 9.95 -28.77
CA GLU A 51 3.08 10.03 -27.69
C GLU A 51 3.12 11.35 -26.90
N PHE A 52 1.96 11.95 -26.69
CA PHE A 52 1.80 13.22 -25.97
C PHE A 52 0.56 13.18 -25.07
N LEU A 53 0.58 12.26 -24.10
CA LEU A 53 -0.59 11.82 -23.33
C LEU A 53 -0.70 12.45 -21.93
N GLY A 54 0.06 13.52 -21.68
CA GLY A 54 0.09 14.21 -20.38
C GLY A 54 -1.29 14.76 -19.99
N ARG A 55 -1.66 14.59 -18.72
CA ARG A 55 -2.95 15.02 -18.17
C ARG A 55 -2.73 15.64 -16.80
N THR A 56 -3.45 16.72 -16.53
CA THR A 56 -3.68 17.22 -15.18
C THR A 56 -5.13 16.94 -14.80
N GLY A 57 -5.39 16.81 -13.51
CA GLY A 57 -6.73 16.63 -12.97
C GLY A 57 -6.74 16.72 -11.46
N THR A 58 -7.88 16.41 -10.87
CA THR A 58 -8.08 16.41 -9.42
C THR A 58 -8.78 15.12 -9.03
N ILE A 59 -8.20 14.41 -8.06
CA ILE A 59 -8.85 13.32 -7.34
C ILE A 59 -9.45 13.94 -6.08
N THR A 60 -10.75 13.80 -5.88
CA THR A 60 -11.43 14.19 -4.64
C THR A 60 -11.56 12.94 -3.78
N THR A 61 -11.21 13.05 -2.50
CA THR A 61 -11.42 12.01 -1.47
C THR A 61 -12.19 12.62 -0.29
N PRO A 62 -12.72 11.79 0.62
CA PRO A 62 -13.35 12.27 1.86
C PRO A 62 -12.47 13.23 2.68
N HIS A 63 -11.14 13.05 2.64
CA HIS A 63 -10.18 13.83 3.43
C HIS A 63 -9.43 14.91 2.64
N GLY A 64 -9.82 15.19 1.39
CA GLY A 64 -9.28 16.32 0.62
C GLY A 64 -9.07 16.04 -0.85
N GLU A 65 -8.43 16.99 -1.53
CA GLU A 65 -8.18 16.92 -2.97
C GLU A 65 -6.70 16.66 -3.28
N ILE A 66 -6.45 15.86 -4.32
CA ILE A 66 -5.12 15.56 -4.84
C ILE A 66 -5.04 16.03 -6.29
N ARG A 67 -4.23 17.06 -6.56
CA ARG A 67 -3.97 17.53 -7.92
C ARG A 67 -2.96 16.63 -8.61
N THR A 68 -3.30 16.15 -9.81
CA THR A 68 -2.45 15.28 -10.64
C THR A 68 -1.78 16.07 -11.77
N PRO A 69 -0.55 15.69 -12.19
CA PRO A 69 0.29 14.60 -11.66
C PRO A 69 0.73 14.86 -10.22
N ALA A 70 0.65 13.82 -9.37
CA ALA A 70 0.89 13.93 -7.93
C ALA A 70 2.11 13.09 -7.52
N PHE A 71 2.91 13.62 -6.62
CA PHE A 71 3.93 12.86 -5.90
C PHE A 71 3.39 12.53 -4.51
N ILE A 72 3.35 11.25 -4.15
CA ILE A 72 2.85 10.79 -2.86
C ILE A 72 4.04 10.36 -1.99
N ALA A 73 4.21 11.03 -0.84
CA ALA A 73 5.28 10.70 0.09
C ALA A 73 4.94 9.40 0.85
N VAL A 74 5.94 8.54 1.03
CA VAL A 74 5.78 7.24 1.70
C VAL A 74 6.20 7.32 3.16
N GLY A 75 5.30 6.97 4.07
CA GLY A 75 5.54 6.73 5.49
C GLY A 75 5.70 5.24 5.79
N THR A 76 6.81 4.86 6.42
CA THR A 76 7.00 3.48 6.93
C THR A 76 6.58 3.44 8.40
N LYS A 77 5.61 2.57 8.75
CA LYS A 77 5.00 2.49 10.10
C LYS A 77 4.33 3.80 10.54
N ALA A 78 3.39 4.30 9.73
CA ALA A 78 2.59 5.49 10.08
C ALA A 78 3.43 6.75 10.44
N THR A 79 4.67 6.82 9.95
CA THR A 79 5.52 8.00 10.09
C THR A 79 6.34 8.15 8.83
N VAL A 80 6.52 9.38 8.35
CA VAL A 80 7.64 9.63 7.46
C VAL A 80 8.87 9.80 8.32
N LYS A 81 9.85 8.92 8.15
CA LYS A 81 11.05 8.91 8.99
C LYS A 81 11.63 10.32 9.05
N SER A 82 11.87 10.80 10.27
CA SER A 82 12.50 12.09 10.60
C SER A 82 11.72 13.37 10.26
N VAL A 83 10.45 13.29 9.85
CA VAL A 83 9.67 14.47 9.45
C VAL A 83 8.32 14.48 10.18
N LEU A 84 7.96 15.62 10.77
CA LEU A 84 6.64 15.81 11.36
C LEU A 84 5.57 15.94 10.25
N PRO A 85 4.34 15.45 10.46
CA PRO A 85 3.26 15.57 9.47
C PRO A 85 3.02 16.99 8.98
N GLU A 86 3.12 17.97 9.88
CA GLU A 86 2.99 19.40 9.57
C GLU A 86 4.05 19.86 8.55
N SER A 87 5.29 19.39 8.67
CA SER A 87 6.35 19.71 7.72
C SER A 87 6.08 19.10 6.34
N MET A 88 5.39 17.96 6.26
CA MET A 88 4.98 17.41 4.96
C MET A 88 3.92 18.27 4.28
N ALA A 89 2.96 18.78 5.04
CA ALA A 89 1.98 19.72 4.51
C ALA A 89 2.65 21.01 4.03
N GLU A 90 3.61 21.56 4.79
CA GLU A 90 4.38 22.75 4.41
C GLU A 90 5.20 22.55 3.13
N LEU A 91 5.73 21.34 2.90
CA LEU A 91 6.44 20.97 1.68
C LEU A 91 5.51 20.74 0.48
N GLY A 92 4.19 20.87 0.66
CA GLY A 92 3.20 20.72 -0.39
C GLY A 92 2.76 19.28 -0.65
N ALA A 93 3.00 18.35 0.28
CA ALA A 93 2.43 17.02 0.19
C ALA A 93 0.90 17.12 0.21
N GLN A 94 0.27 16.49 -0.77
CA GLN A 94 -1.20 16.47 -0.89
C GLN A 94 -1.80 15.19 -0.31
N ALA A 95 -0.99 14.13 -0.15
CA ALA A 95 -1.40 12.87 0.44
C ALA A 95 -0.18 12.09 0.93
N LEU A 96 -0.41 11.14 1.83
CA LEU A 96 0.61 10.25 2.37
C LEU A 96 0.26 8.78 2.09
N LEU A 97 1.27 7.97 1.80
CA LEU A 97 1.13 6.52 1.66
C LEU A 97 1.70 5.83 2.88
N ALA A 98 0.95 4.92 3.48
CA ALA A 98 1.45 4.03 4.52
C ALA A 98 1.48 2.58 4.05
N ASN A 99 2.47 1.83 4.55
CA ASN A 99 2.61 0.43 4.20
C ASN A 99 1.72 -0.48 5.08
N ALA A 100 0.79 -1.22 4.49
CA ALA A 100 -0.15 -2.06 5.23
C ALA A 100 0.53 -3.25 5.93
N TYR A 101 1.58 -3.83 5.35
CA TYR A 101 2.32 -4.94 5.96
C TYR A 101 2.92 -4.55 7.31
N HIS A 102 3.55 -3.37 7.38
CA HIS A 102 4.14 -2.89 8.61
C HIS A 102 3.09 -2.54 9.65
N LEU A 103 2.01 -1.87 9.25
CA LEU A 103 0.91 -1.50 10.16
C LEU A 103 0.16 -2.72 10.70
N TYR A 104 0.01 -3.76 9.87
CA TYR A 104 -0.56 -5.04 10.27
C TYR A 104 0.25 -5.72 11.38
N LEU A 105 1.58 -5.76 11.25
CA LEU A 105 2.43 -6.39 12.25
C LEU A 105 2.60 -5.53 13.50
N GLN A 106 2.69 -4.21 13.33
CA GLN A 106 2.83 -3.27 14.43
C GLN A 106 2.43 -1.86 13.99
N PRO A 107 1.46 -1.21 14.65
CA PRO A 107 0.85 -1.59 15.93
C PRO A 107 -0.30 -2.61 15.83
N GLY A 108 -0.76 -2.96 14.62
CA GLY A 108 -1.91 -3.81 14.37
C GLY A 108 -3.10 -2.99 13.87
N ALA A 109 -3.89 -3.54 12.94
CA ALA A 109 -4.99 -2.82 12.30
C ALA A 109 -6.09 -2.39 13.30
N ASP A 110 -6.36 -3.20 14.32
CA ASP A 110 -7.38 -2.88 15.34
C ASP A 110 -6.99 -1.65 16.19
N VAL A 111 -5.69 -1.44 16.43
CA VAL A 111 -5.19 -0.26 17.15
C VAL A 111 -5.37 1.00 16.30
N LEU A 112 -5.18 0.91 14.99
CA LEU A 112 -5.42 2.05 14.10
C LEU A 112 -6.91 2.36 14.02
N ASP A 113 -7.76 1.34 13.92
CA ASP A 113 -9.21 1.49 13.87
C ASP A 113 -9.74 2.18 15.15
N GLU A 114 -9.30 1.72 16.34
CA GLU A 114 -9.63 2.34 17.62
C GLU A 114 -9.11 3.78 17.75
N ALA A 115 -7.98 4.09 17.11
CA ALA A 115 -7.42 5.44 17.06
C ALA A 115 -8.15 6.39 16.08
N GLY A 116 -9.18 5.92 15.37
CA GLY A 116 -9.92 6.70 14.37
C GLY A 116 -9.31 6.65 12.97
N GLY A 117 -8.52 5.61 12.68
CA GLY A 117 -7.90 5.36 11.38
C GLY A 117 -6.50 5.97 11.24
N LEU A 118 -5.90 5.72 10.08
CA LEU A 118 -4.52 6.05 9.74
C LEU A 118 -4.23 7.55 9.83
N GLY A 119 -5.11 8.39 9.28
CA GLY A 119 -4.95 9.83 9.32
C GLY A 119 -4.86 10.36 10.76
N ALA A 120 -5.84 9.98 11.60
CA ALA A 120 -5.85 10.34 13.02
C ALA A 120 -4.62 9.83 13.77
N PHE A 121 -4.25 8.57 13.55
CA PHE A 121 -3.07 7.96 14.19
C PHE A 121 -1.76 8.67 13.82
N MET A 122 -1.63 9.13 12.56
CA MET A 122 -0.47 9.88 12.09
C MET A 122 -0.53 11.38 12.38
N ASN A 123 -1.63 11.89 12.94
CA ASN A 123 -1.92 13.32 13.01
C ASN A 123 -1.84 14.00 11.61
N TRP A 124 -2.39 13.33 10.60
CA TRP A 124 -2.50 13.81 9.22
C TRP A 124 -3.98 13.95 8.84
N SER A 125 -4.40 15.16 8.48
CA SER A 125 -5.79 15.47 8.15
C SER A 125 -6.12 15.37 6.65
N GLY A 126 -5.12 15.12 5.80
CA GLY A 126 -5.30 15.03 4.36
C GLY A 126 -5.56 13.60 3.86
N PRO A 127 -5.68 13.42 2.53
CA PRO A 127 -5.85 12.11 1.91
C PRO A 127 -4.72 11.12 2.25
N THR A 128 -5.07 9.85 2.34
CA THR A 128 -4.17 8.74 2.66
C THR A 128 -4.27 7.60 1.67
N PHE A 129 -3.14 6.93 1.45
CA PHE A 129 -3.01 5.71 0.66
C PHE A 129 -2.52 4.58 1.53
N THR A 130 -2.97 3.36 1.24
CA THR A 130 -2.31 2.15 1.71
C THR A 130 -1.91 1.26 0.55
N ASP A 131 -0.69 0.73 0.60
CA ASP A 131 -0.32 -0.36 -0.28
C ASP A 131 -0.94 -1.69 0.19
N SER A 132 -0.91 -2.71 -0.65
CA SER A 132 -1.50 -4.02 -0.36
C SER A 132 -0.69 -4.85 0.63
N GLY A 133 0.57 -4.45 0.87
CA GLY A 133 1.59 -5.25 1.56
C GLY A 133 2.19 -6.39 0.72
N GLY A 134 1.64 -6.70 -0.46
CA GLY A 134 2.02 -7.84 -1.30
C GLY A 134 3.51 -7.86 -1.62
N PHE A 135 4.08 -6.73 -2.05
CA PHE A 135 5.51 -6.63 -2.32
C PHE A 135 6.39 -7.06 -1.13
N GLN A 136 6.06 -6.65 0.09
CA GLN A 136 6.86 -6.95 1.27
C GLN A 136 6.76 -8.43 1.67
N VAL A 137 5.56 -9.01 1.68
CA VAL A 137 5.42 -10.45 2.00
C VAL A 137 6.07 -11.35 0.94
N MET A 138 6.00 -10.95 -0.34
CA MET A 138 6.56 -11.73 -1.45
C MET A 138 8.09 -11.60 -1.54
N SER A 139 8.65 -10.42 -1.24
CA SER A 139 10.11 -10.21 -1.21
C SER A 139 10.81 -10.96 -0.05
N LEU A 140 10.07 -11.29 1.02
CA LEU A 140 10.55 -12.17 2.09
C LEU A 140 10.66 -13.64 1.64
N GLY A 141 9.77 -14.09 0.76
CA GLY A 141 9.75 -15.47 0.24
C GLY A 141 10.77 -15.75 -0.87
N SER A 142 11.01 -14.77 -1.73
CA SER A 142 11.86 -14.92 -2.92
C SER A 142 13.37 -14.82 -2.65
N GLY A 143 13.76 -14.68 -1.38
CA GLY A 143 15.14 -14.48 -0.98
C GLY A 143 15.60 -13.08 -1.40
N PHE A 144 15.96 -12.27 -0.40
CA PHE A 144 16.53 -10.91 -0.45
C PHE A 144 17.45 -10.50 -1.62
N LYS A 145 17.91 -11.43 -2.47
CA LYS A 145 18.87 -11.22 -3.55
C LYS A 145 18.22 -11.05 -4.95
N LYS A 146 17.08 -11.70 -5.25
CA LYS A 146 16.47 -11.64 -6.61
C LYS A 146 15.95 -10.25 -6.98
N VAL A 147 15.54 -9.44 -5.99
CA VAL A 147 14.98 -8.09 -6.22
C VAL A 147 16.06 -6.99 -6.23
N ILE A 148 17.27 -7.25 -5.70
CA ILE A 148 18.30 -6.22 -5.48
C ILE A 148 19.57 -6.44 -6.32
N ASP A 149 19.87 -7.67 -6.74
CA ASP A 149 21.15 -7.98 -7.39
C ASP A 149 21.00 -8.24 -8.90
N MET A 150 21.01 -7.17 -9.70
CA MET A 150 21.11 -7.25 -11.17
C MET A 150 22.51 -7.67 -11.68
N LYS A 151 23.50 -7.93 -10.79
CA LYS A 151 24.90 -8.12 -11.17
C LYS A 151 25.43 -9.55 -11.08
N SER A 152 24.65 -10.52 -10.61
CA SER A 152 25.04 -11.94 -10.68
C SER A 152 23.93 -12.76 -11.34
N VAL A 153 23.79 -12.60 -12.65
CA VAL A 153 22.94 -13.44 -13.50
C VAL A 153 23.75 -14.66 -13.91
N ASP A 154 23.83 -15.64 -13.02
CA ASP A 154 24.06 -17.01 -13.43
C ASP A 154 23.38 -17.93 -12.43
N THR A 155 22.23 -18.49 -12.80
CA THR A 155 21.78 -19.86 -12.50
C THR A 155 20.33 -20.05 -12.92
N SER A 156 20.17 -20.73 -14.04
CA SER A 156 19.00 -21.53 -14.40
C SER A 156 18.61 -22.45 -13.23
N GLY A 157 17.55 -22.06 -12.51
CA GLY A 157 16.96 -22.85 -11.42
C GLY A 157 15.50 -22.44 -11.20
N PRO A 158 14.66 -23.32 -10.62
CA PRO A 158 13.25 -23.02 -10.37
C PRO A 158 13.08 -21.76 -9.51
N ASP A 159 11.96 -21.06 -9.68
CA ASP A 159 11.70 -19.78 -9.00
C ASP A 159 11.82 -19.86 -7.47
N ASP A 160 11.64 -21.06 -6.92
CA ASP A 160 11.74 -21.44 -5.51
C ASP A 160 13.17 -21.71 -4.97
N ALA A 161 14.22 -21.54 -5.79
CA ALA A 161 15.58 -21.85 -5.36
C ALA A 161 16.08 -20.89 -4.25
N VAL A 162 16.33 -21.43 -3.05
CA VAL A 162 16.85 -20.70 -1.89
C VAL A 162 18.38 -20.81 -1.83
N ALA A 163 19.07 -19.70 -1.56
CA ALA A 163 20.52 -19.69 -1.38
C ALA A 163 20.96 -20.56 -0.18
N PRO A 164 22.10 -21.27 -0.26
CA PRO A 164 22.62 -22.06 0.85
C PRO A 164 22.74 -21.23 2.14
N GLY A 165 22.13 -21.68 3.23
CA GLY A 165 22.19 -21.01 4.53
C GLY A 165 21.14 -19.91 4.79
N LYS A 166 20.13 -19.74 3.93
CA LYS A 166 18.99 -18.84 4.19
C LYS A 166 17.69 -19.63 4.32
N GLU A 167 16.84 -19.25 5.29
CA GLU A 167 15.49 -19.80 5.48
C GLU A 167 14.51 -19.06 4.56
N ARG A 168 13.61 -19.78 3.89
CA ARG A 168 12.52 -19.18 3.09
C ARG A 168 11.49 -18.61 4.04
N LEU A 169 11.36 -17.28 4.09
CA LEU A 169 10.45 -16.61 5.04
C LEU A 169 9.01 -16.49 4.54
N ALA A 170 8.72 -16.84 3.27
CA ALA A 170 7.36 -16.90 2.76
C ALA A 170 7.12 -17.98 1.69
N HIS A 171 5.91 -18.55 1.70
CA HIS A 171 5.41 -19.59 0.79
C HIS A 171 4.14 -19.09 0.09
N ILE A 172 4.10 -19.18 -1.24
CA ILE A 172 3.03 -18.64 -2.08
C ILE A 172 2.20 -19.81 -2.61
N ASP A 173 0.88 -19.66 -2.60
CA ASP A 173 -0.09 -20.55 -3.22
C ASP A 173 -1.14 -19.70 -3.97
N ASP A 174 -2.10 -20.34 -4.64
CA ASP A 174 -3.08 -19.64 -5.47
C ASP A 174 -4.02 -18.72 -4.66
N ASP A 175 -4.15 -18.93 -3.35
CA ASP A 175 -5.02 -18.16 -2.46
C ASP A 175 -4.26 -17.01 -1.75
N GLY A 176 -2.95 -16.86 -1.97
CA GLY A 176 -2.10 -15.84 -1.32
C GLY A 176 -0.77 -16.34 -0.77
N VAL A 177 -0.29 -15.74 0.32
CA VAL A 177 1.05 -15.98 0.86
C VAL A 177 1.07 -16.24 2.37
N TRP A 178 1.73 -17.32 2.78
CA TRP A 178 2.14 -17.57 4.16
C TRP A 178 3.51 -16.98 4.40
N PHE A 179 3.70 -16.22 5.48
CA PHE A 179 5.02 -15.67 5.82
C PHE A 179 5.31 -15.75 7.31
N LYS A 180 6.59 -15.66 7.65
CA LYS A 180 7.08 -15.59 9.03
C LYS A 180 7.37 -14.13 9.39
N SER A 181 6.74 -13.63 10.46
CA SER A 181 6.97 -12.29 10.98
C SER A 181 8.43 -12.11 11.35
N HIS A 182 9.07 -11.05 10.84
CA HIS A 182 10.44 -10.71 11.22
C HIS A 182 10.55 -10.11 12.63
N LEU A 183 9.42 -9.82 13.30
CA LEU A 183 9.40 -9.23 14.64
C LEU A 183 9.52 -10.30 15.73
N ASN A 184 8.77 -11.39 15.59
CA ASN A 184 8.64 -12.42 16.63
C ASN A 184 8.72 -13.86 16.10
N GLY A 185 8.76 -14.07 14.79
CA GLY A 185 8.85 -15.39 14.18
C GLY A 185 7.52 -16.12 13.99
N ASP A 186 6.39 -15.50 14.29
CA ASP A 186 5.07 -16.10 14.11
C ASP A 186 4.72 -16.28 12.63
N ARG A 187 3.92 -17.30 12.32
CA ARG A 187 3.41 -17.53 10.96
C ARG A 187 2.11 -16.79 10.75
N HIS A 188 2.06 -15.96 9.71
CA HIS A 188 0.89 -15.21 9.28
C HIS A 188 0.49 -15.59 7.86
N ARG A 189 -0.77 -15.32 7.53
CA ARG A 189 -1.35 -15.49 6.20
C ARG A 189 -1.79 -14.13 5.66
N PHE A 190 -1.46 -13.86 4.40
CA PHE A 190 -1.97 -12.72 3.64
C PHE A 190 -2.66 -13.24 2.37
N SER A 191 -3.96 -13.00 2.26
CA SER A 191 -4.78 -13.23 1.06
C SER A 191 -5.35 -11.89 0.59
N PRO A 192 -5.96 -11.82 -0.61
CA PRO A 192 -6.69 -10.63 -1.04
C PRO A 192 -7.70 -10.13 0.00
N GLU A 193 -8.48 -11.03 0.59
CA GLU A 193 -9.52 -10.70 1.59
C GLU A 193 -8.89 -10.14 2.87
N ILE A 194 -7.81 -10.76 3.36
CA ILE A 194 -7.11 -10.28 4.56
C ILE A 194 -6.50 -8.90 4.29
N SER A 195 -5.87 -8.70 3.12
CA SER A 195 -5.31 -7.40 2.75
C SER A 195 -6.39 -6.32 2.72
N MET A 196 -7.55 -6.59 2.10
CA MET A 196 -8.65 -5.63 2.04
C MET A 196 -9.23 -5.32 3.42
N GLN A 197 -9.40 -6.34 4.28
CA GLN A 197 -9.88 -6.15 5.65
C GLN A 197 -8.91 -5.35 6.52
N VAL A 198 -7.60 -5.57 6.34
CA VAL A 198 -6.56 -4.80 7.03
C VAL A 198 -6.59 -3.36 6.57
N GLN A 199 -6.58 -3.09 5.26
CA GLN A 199 -6.61 -1.73 4.73
C GLN A 199 -7.90 -0.98 5.09
N HIS A 200 -9.04 -1.68 5.14
CA HIS A 200 -10.31 -1.11 5.58
C HIS A 200 -10.25 -0.65 7.04
N ARG A 201 -9.74 -1.48 7.95
CA ARG A 201 -9.55 -1.12 9.38
C ARG A 201 -8.50 -0.03 9.57
N ILE A 202 -7.47 -0.01 8.72
CA ILE A 202 -6.51 1.10 8.70
C ILE A 202 -7.21 2.41 8.30
N GLY A 203 -8.28 2.35 7.50
CA GLY A 203 -9.12 3.51 7.19
C GLY A 203 -8.49 4.47 6.18
N ALA A 204 -7.79 3.94 5.17
CA ALA A 204 -7.20 4.77 4.12
C ALA A 204 -8.23 5.21 3.08
N ASP A 205 -8.05 6.39 2.47
CA ASP A 205 -8.93 6.87 1.38
C ASP A 205 -8.79 6.00 0.13
N ILE A 206 -7.56 5.62 -0.21
CA ILE A 206 -7.24 4.86 -1.42
C ILE A 206 -6.46 3.61 -1.02
N MET A 207 -7.07 2.45 -1.31
CA MET A 207 -6.53 1.13 -0.97
C MET A 207 -6.07 0.42 -2.24
N PHE A 208 -4.90 -0.20 -2.18
CA PHE A 208 -4.35 -0.94 -3.32
C PHE A 208 -4.78 -2.39 -3.26
N ALA A 209 -5.27 -2.92 -4.38
CA ALA A 209 -5.60 -4.33 -4.51
C ALA A 209 -4.38 -5.21 -4.22
N PHE A 210 -4.62 -6.37 -3.59
CA PHE A 210 -3.57 -7.35 -3.36
C PHE A 210 -3.09 -7.98 -4.67
N ASP A 211 -1.78 -8.07 -4.83
CA ASP A 211 -1.13 -8.47 -6.07
C ASP A 211 0.08 -9.39 -5.83
N GLU A 212 0.45 -10.14 -6.87
CA GLU A 212 1.69 -10.91 -6.94
C GLU A 212 2.72 -10.14 -7.77
N LEU A 213 3.87 -9.83 -7.16
CA LEU A 213 4.98 -9.23 -7.88
C LEU A 213 5.65 -10.26 -8.80
N THR A 214 5.54 -10.05 -10.11
CA THR A 214 6.28 -10.83 -11.10
C THR A 214 7.73 -10.37 -11.19
N THR A 215 8.68 -11.30 -11.25
CA THR A 215 10.08 -10.98 -11.57
C THR A 215 10.32 -10.96 -13.09
N LEU A 216 11.35 -10.25 -13.54
CA LEU A 216 11.73 -10.19 -14.97
C LEU A 216 12.10 -11.57 -15.57
N GLN A 217 12.33 -12.58 -14.73
CA GLN A 217 12.69 -13.95 -15.12
C GLN A 217 11.62 -14.96 -14.68
N ASN A 218 10.38 -14.50 -14.42
CA ASN A 218 9.32 -15.39 -13.97
C ASN A 218 9.00 -16.44 -15.05
N SER A 219 9.05 -17.72 -14.66
CA SER A 219 8.78 -18.86 -15.54
C SER A 219 7.29 -19.15 -15.72
N ARG A 220 6.42 -18.51 -14.93
CA ARG A 220 4.96 -18.66 -14.98
C ARG A 220 4.39 -17.93 -16.21
N GLY A 221 3.77 -18.69 -17.11
CA GLY A 221 3.04 -18.14 -18.26
C GLY A 221 1.68 -17.61 -17.81
N TYR A 222 1.56 -16.30 -17.70
CA TYR A 222 0.29 -15.60 -17.51
C TYR A 222 -0.43 -15.42 -18.86
#